data_AF-A0A8S3JST4-F1
#
_entry.id   AF-A0A8S3JST4-F1
#
_cell.length_a   1.000
_cell.length_b   1.000
_cell.length_c   1.000
_cell.angle_alpha   90.00
_cell.angle_beta   90.00
_cell.angle_gamma   90.00
#
_symmetry.space_group_name_H-M   'P 1'
#
loop_
_entity.id
_entity.type
_entity.pdbx_description
1 polymer ?
#
loop_
_entity_poly.entity_id
_entity_poly.type
_entity_poly.pdbx_seq_one_letter_code
_entity_poly.pdbx_strand_id
1 'polypeptide(L)'
;MNLNVDHYTKDFEKTEKSIEDYRNEILMHIREKDKLEKTIPISIVIGPYYIFAQKLREALSNKRKLLIEALLLSQTRKARTRTEE
;
A
#
# COMPACT_ATOMS: atom_id res chain seq x y z
N MET A 1 4.62 -13.55 0.63
CA MET A 1 5.51 -12.50 1.17
C MET A 1 4.72 -11.62 2.13
N ASN A 2 5.13 -11.52 3.39
CA ASN A 2 4.51 -10.63 4.36
C ASN A 2 5.06 -9.21 4.16
N LEU A 3 4.35 -8.33 3.46
CA LEU A 3 4.75 -6.92 3.33
C LEU A 3 4.54 -6.23 4.67
N ASN A 4 5.57 -6.16 5.50
CA ASN A 4 5.62 -5.20 6.59
C ASN A 4 5.98 -3.83 5.97
N VAL A 5 5.21 -2.79 6.31
CA VAL A 5 5.36 -1.44 5.73
C VAL A 5 6.78 -0.93 5.92
N ASP A 6 7.34 -1.03 7.11
CA ASP A 6 8.67 -0.53 7.44
C ASP A 6 9.78 -1.26 6.67
N HIS A 7 9.69 -2.58 6.60
CA HIS A 7 10.68 -3.39 5.88
C HIS A 7 10.63 -3.10 4.38
N TYR A 8 9.43 -3.00 3.83
CA TYR A 8 9.23 -2.70 2.42
C TYR A 8 9.75 -1.31 2.04
N THR A 9 9.46 -0.27 2.83
CA THR A 9 10.00 1.08 2.55
C THR A 9 11.52 1.13 2.69
N LYS A 10 12.11 0.46 3.68
CA LYS A 10 13.58 0.42 3.84
C LYS A 10 14.27 -0.27 2.67
N ASP A 11 13.73 -1.39 2.20
CA ASP A 11 14.30 -2.08 1.04
C ASP A 11 14.14 -1.26 -0.24
N PHE A 12 13.01 -0.57 -0.38
CA PHE A 12 12.77 0.34 -1.49
C PHE A 12 13.68 1.58 -1.45
N GLU A 13 14.02 2.09 -0.25
CA GLU A 13 14.97 3.20 -0.10
C GLU A 13 16.41 2.80 -0.41
N LYS A 14 16.82 1.55 -0.10
CA LYS A 14 18.16 1.00 -0.40
C LYS A 14 18.41 0.84 -1.89
N THR A 15 17.36 0.60 -2.67
CA THR A 15 17.47 0.63 -4.12
C THR A 15 17.37 2.10 -4.54
N GLU A 16 18.44 2.70 -5.05
CA GLU A 16 18.41 4.07 -5.57
C GLU A 16 17.48 4.14 -6.78
N LYS A 17 16.20 4.33 -6.52
CA LYS A 17 15.14 4.39 -7.53
C LYS A 17 14.87 5.81 -7.96
N SER A 18 14.52 5.97 -9.23
CA SER A 18 14.14 7.26 -9.82
C SER A 18 12.79 7.73 -9.27
N ILE A 19 12.52 9.03 -9.39
CA ILE A 19 11.20 9.63 -9.09
C ILE A 19 10.09 8.94 -9.90
N GLU A 20 10.39 8.53 -11.14
CA GLU A 20 9.48 7.78 -12.02
C GLU A 20 9.07 6.44 -11.39
N ASP A 21 10.03 5.73 -10.78
CA ASP A 21 9.80 4.43 -10.15
C ASP A 21 8.92 4.55 -8.91
N TYR A 22 9.14 5.59 -8.09
CA TYR A 22 8.28 5.91 -6.95
C TYR A 22 6.84 6.15 -7.40
N ARG A 23 6.66 6.92 -8.47
CA ARG A 23 5.33 7.21 -9.05
C ARG A 23 4.66 5.91 -9.54
N ASN A 24 5.39 5.07 -10.27
CA ASN A 24 4.87 3.81 -10.78
C ASN A 24 4.48 2.85 -9.65
N GLU A 25 5.29 2.76 -8.60
CA GLU A 25 5.00 1.92 -7.43
C GLU A 25 3.76 2.42 -6.67
N ILE A 26 3.62 3.73 -6.47
CA ILE A 26 2.43 4.32 -5.85
C ILE A 26 1.18 4.01 -6.68
N LEU A 27 1.24 4.18 -8.00
CA LEU A 27 0.14 3.85 -8.90
C LEU A 27 -0.22 2.37 -8.85
N MET A 28 0.77 1.49 -8.73
CA MET A 28 0.55 0.06 -8.53
C MET A 28 -0.24 -0.20 -7.23
N HIS A 29 0.17 0.38 -6.10
CA HIS A 29 -0.53 0.19 -4.82
C HIS A 29 -1.95 0.74 -4.83
N ILE A 30 -2.20 1.85 -5.53
CA ILE A 30 -3.56 2.39 -5.72
C ILE A 30 -4.44 1.41 -6.50
N ARG A 31 -3.94 0.88 -7.62
CA ARG A 31 -4.66 -0.11 -8.45
C ARG A 31 -4.95 -1.39 -7.67
N GLU A 32 -3.96 -1.89 -6.92
CA GLU A 32 -4.12 -3.08 -6.09
C GLU A 32 -5.12 -2.88 -4.95
N LYS A 33 -5.18 -1.67 -4.36
CA LYS A 33 -6.21 -1.31 -3.39
C LYS A 33 -7.61 -1.38 -4.02
N ASP A 34 -7.81 -0.73 -5.17
CA ASP A 34 -9.11 -0.72 -5.86
C ASP A 34 -9.56 -2.13 -6.25
N LYS A 35 -8.61 -2.94 -6.73
CA LYS A 35 -8.84 -4.36 -7.02
C LYS A 35 -9.28 -5.14 -5.77
N LEU A 36 -8.64 -4.92 -4.62
CA LEU A 36 -9.01 -5.56 -3.36
C LEU A 36 -10.43 -5.18 -2.94
N GLU A 37 -10.80 -3.89 -3.03
CA GLU A 37 -12.13 -3.41 -2.66
C GLU A 37 -13.25 -3.97 -3.55
N LYS A 38 -12.94 -4.19 -4.83
CA LYS A 38 -13.86 -4.80 -5.80
C LYS A 38 -13.94 -6.32 -5.69
N THR A 39 -12.84 -6.97 -5.29
CA THR A 39 -12.76 -8.44 -5.25
C THR A 39 -13.32 -9.01 -3.94
N ILE A 40 -13.11 -8.32 -2.82
CA ILE A 40 -13.55 -8.80 -1.50
C ILE A 40 -14.96 -8.27 -1.22
N PRO A 41 -15.98 -9.16 -1.13
CA PRO A 41 -17.33 -8.74 -0.81
C PRO A 41 -17.46 -8.32 0.67
N ILE A 42 -18.55 -7.63 1.01
CA ILE A 42 -18.85 -7.24 2.39
C ILE A 42 -19.20 -8.47 3.24
N SER A 43 -19.90 -9.43 2.65
CA SER A 43 -20.28 -10.70 3.27
C SER A 43 -20.28 -11.84 2.27
N ILE A 44 -19.98 -13.05 2.74
CA ILE A 44 -20.04 -14.29 1.98
C ILE A 44 -21.08 -15.17 2.65
N VAL A 45 -22.03 -15.70 1.87
CA VAL A 45 -23.04 -16.64 2.36
C VAL A 45 -22.64 -18.04 1.90
N ILE A 46 -22.50 -18.96 2.85
CA ILE A 46 -22.18 -20.36 2.59
C ILE A 46 -23.25 -21.21 3.27
N GLY A 47 -24.26 -21.65 2.51
CA GLY A 47 -25.43 -22.35 3.06
C GLY A 47 -26.14 -21.48 4.11
N PRO A 48 -26.37 -21.98 5.35
CA PRO A 48 -27.01 -21.20 6.41
C PRO A 48 -26.07 -20.22 7.14
N TYR A 49 -24.79 -20.14 6.76
CA TYR A 49 -23.80 -19.33 7.45
C TYR A 49 -23.55 -17.99 6.76
N TYR A 50 -23.43 -16.92 7.55
CA TYR A 50 -23.07 -15.58 7.12
C TYR A 50 -21.66 -15.23 7.62
N ILE A 51 -20.74 -15.03 6.68
CA ILE A 51 -19.36 -14.66 6.98
C ILE A 51 -19.17 -13.20 6.61
N PHE A 52 -18.89 -12.34 7.59
CA PHE A 52 -18.62 -10.91 7.35
C PHE A 52 -17.15 -10.68 7.00
N ALA A 53 -16.90 -10.34 5.74
CA ALA A 53 -15.55 -10.05 5.23
C ALA A 53 -15.24 -8.53 5.22
N GLN A 54 -16.17 -7.68 5.67
CA GLN A 54 -16.00 -6.23 5.71
C GLN A 54 -14.71 -5.79 6.43
N LYS A 55 -14.48 -6.29 7.65
CA LYS A 55 -13.28 -5.92 8.44
C LYS A 55 -11.98 -6.34 7.74
N LEU A 56 -12.01 -7.49 7.05
CA LEU A 56 -10.87 -7.96 6.27
C LEU A 56 -10.59 -7.02 5.09
N ARG A 57 -11.63 -6.63 4.35
CA ARG A 57 -11.51 -5.66 3.25
C ARG A 57 -10.91 -4.34 3.72
N GLU A 58 -11.45 -3.78 4.80
CA GLU A 58 -10.98 -2.52 5.38
C GLU A 58 -9.52 -2.61 5.84
N ALA A 59 -9.14 -3.70 6.54
CA ALA A 59 -7.78 -3.91 7.00
C ALA A 59 -6.78 -3.99 5.84
N LEU A 60 -7.11 -4.70 4.76
CA LEU A 60 -6.25 -4.84 3.59
C LEU A 60 -6.15 -3.53 2.79
N SER A 61 -7.25 -2.81 2.61
CA SER A 61 -7.27 -1.48 2.00
C SER A 61 -6.43 -0.48 2.78
N ASN A 62 -6.53 -0.50 4.11
CA ASN A 62 -5.74 0.37 4.99
C ASN A 62 -4.26 0.02 4.91
N LYS A 63 -3.90 -1.25 4.84
CA LYS A 63 -2.50 -1.67 4.67
C LYS A 63 -1.90 -1.12 3.37
N ARG A 64 -2.64 -1.13 2.27
CA ARG A 64 -2.21 -0.50 1.00
C ARG A 64 -2.10 1.02 1.09
N LYS A 65 -3.02 1.67 1.81
CA LYS A 65 -2.97 3.12 2.06
C LYS A 65 -1.70 3.50 2.84
N LEU A 66 -1.37 2.76 3.89
CA LEU A 66 -0.14 3.00 4.68
C LEU A 66 1.12 2.85 3.84
N LEU A 67 1.17 1.89 2.91
CA LEU A 67 2.30 1.75 1.98
C LEU A 67 2.46 2.97 1.06
N ILE A 68 1.34 3.51 0.54
CA ILE A 68 1.36 4.72 -0.30
C ILE A 68 1.87 5.92 0.51
N GLU A 69 1.35 6.11 1.73
CA GLU A 69 1.76 7.20 2.61
C GLU A 69 3.25 7.10 2.96
N ALA A 70 3.74 5.91 3.28
CA ALA A 70 5.15 5.69 3.61
C ALA A 70 6.07 5.97 2.40
N LEU A 71 5.67 5.58 1.19
CA LEU A 71 6.42 5.91 -0.04
C LEU A 71 6.45 7.43 -0.30
N LEU A 72 5.31 8.13 -0.18
CA LEU A 72 5.25 9.59 -0.34
C LEU A 72 6.10 10.33 0.70
N LEU A 73 6.09 9.86 1.95
CA LEU A 73 6.92 10.42 3.02
C LEU A 73 8.41 10.22 2.73
N SER A 74 8.82 9.04 2.25
CA SER A 74 10.22 8.77 1.89
C SER A 74 10.72 9.69 0.77
N GLN A 75 9.89 9.94 -0.24
CA GLN A 75 10.21 10.86 -1.33
C GLN A 75 10.32 12.31 -0.84
N THR A 76 9.38 12.74 0.01
CA THR A 76 9.40 14.07 0.62
C THR A 76 10.66 14.28 1.46
N ARG A 77 11.07 13.26 2.23
CA ARG A 77 12.31 13.29 3.02
C ARG A 77 13.54 13.46 2.12
N LYS A 78 13.64 12.68 1.04
CA LYS A 78 14.73 12.79 0.05
C LYS A 78 14.80 14.16 -0.64
N ALA A 79 13.65 14.79 -0.89
CA ALA A 79 13.61 16.13 -1.49
C ALA A 79 14.14 17.21 -0.53
N ARG A 80 13.78 17.14 0.76
CA ARG A 80 14.25 18.09 1.78
C ARG A 80 15.76 18.03 1.98
N THR A 81 16.32 16.82 2.08
CA THR A 81 17.79 16.65 2.24
C THR A 81 18.58 17.23 1.07
N ARG A 82 18.03 17.27 -0.15
CA ARG A 82 18.69 17.88 -1.32
C ARG A 82 18.58 19.40 -1.39
N THR A 83 17.70 20.01 -0.60
CA THR A 83 17.48 21.47 -0.60
C THR A 83 18.21 22.16 0.56
N GLU A 84 18.69 21.39 1.54
CA GLU A 84 19.45 21.84 2.70
C GLU A 84 20.99 21.73 2.50
N GLU A 85 21.43 21.22 1.35
CA GLU A 85 22.82 21.24 0.83
C GLU A 85 22.99 22.36 -0.20
#